data_AF-A0AAD9EZI3-F1
#
_entry.id   AF-A0AAD9EZI3-F1
#
_cell.length_a   1.000
_cell.length_b   1.000
_cell.length_c   1.000
_cell.angle_alpha   90.00
_cell.angle_beta   90.00
_cell.angle_gamma   90.00
#
_symmetry.space_group_name_H-M   'P 1'
#
loop_
_entity.id
_entity.type
_entity.pdbx_description
1 polymer ?
#
loop_
_entity_poly.entity_id
_entity_poly.type
_entity_poly.pdbx_seq_one_letter_code
_entity_poly.pdbx_strand_id
1 'polypeptide(L)'
;MTDLIYTEKELVQSLNEYIKAEESKLSAIKSWANKLHTLTRLSTSDPEGYLAHPVNAYKLMKRLNTEWSELETLVLQNPSEGEGGKGRERRKEGRKEWSWTRVV
;
A
#
# COMPACT_ATOMS: atom_id res chain seq x y z
N MET A 1 -26.89 32.03 8.26
CA MET A 1 -27.57 30.89 8.94
C MET A 1 -27.86 29.77 7.95
N THR A 2 -28.52 30.04 6.82
CA THR A 2 -28.74 29.06 5.73
C THR A 2 -27.44 28.56 5.10
N ASP A 3 -26.43 29.40 4.98
CA ASP A 3 -25.13 29.03 4.38
C ASP A 3 -24.41 27.93 5.17
N LEU A 4 -24.61 27.86 6.50
CA LEU A 4 -24.05 26.79 7.32
C LEU A 4 -24.61 25.42 6.91
N ILE A 5 -25.89 25.35 6.56
CA ILE A 5 -26.55 24.11 6.12
C ILE A 5 -25.96 23.65 4.78
N TYR A 6 -25.66 24.58 3.87
CA TYR A 6 -25.00 24.24 2.60
C TYR A 6 -23.57 23.78 2.82
N THR A 7 -22.80 24.41 3.71
CA THR A 7 -21.44 23.95 4.05
C THR A 7 -21.45 22.57 4.69
N GLU A 8 -22.41 22.27 5.56
CA GLU A 8 -22.55 20.93 6.16
C GLU A 8 -22.83 19.87 5.10
N LYS A 9 -23.70 20.17 4.13
CA LYS A 9 -23.96 19.29 2.99
C LYS A 9 -22.70 19.00 2.17
N GLU A 10 -21.89 20.02 1.89
CA GLU A 10 -20.62 19.86 1.18
C GLU A 10 -19.62 19.02 1.98
N LEU A 11 -19.53 19.22 3.30
CA LEU A 11 -18.68 18.42 4.17
C LEU A 11 -19.11 16.94 4.20
N VAL A 12 -20.41 16.66 4.28
CA VAL A 12 -20.95 15.29 4.22
C VAL A 12 -20.65 14.64 2.86
N GLN A 13 -20.71 15.41 1.77
CA GLN A 13 -20.35 14.91 0.44
C GLN A 13 -18.86 14.55 0.37
N SER A 14 -17.98 15.44 0.82
CA SER A 14 -16.54 15.20 0.87
C SER A 14 -16.18 13.99 1.74
N LEU A 15 -16.86 13.82 2.88
CA LEU A 15 -16.68 12.65 3.74
C LEU A 15 -17.04 11.35 3.03
N ASN A 16 -18.16 11.32 2.30
CA ASN A 16 -18.57 10.13 1.55
C ASN A 16 -17.58 9.80 0.42
N GLU A 17 -17.02 10.80 -0.24
CA GLU A 17 -15.99 10.61 -1.27
C GLU A 17 -14.70 10.06 -0.68
N TYR A 18 -14.28 10.59 0.47
CA TYR A 18 -13.12 10.08 1.21
C TYR A 18 -13.31 8.62 1.62
N ILE A 19 -14.48 8.26 2.18
CA ILE A 19 -14.80 6.87 2.56
C ILE A 19 -14.67 5.94 1.35
N LYS A 20 -15.27 6.31 0.20
CA LYS A 20 -15.19 5.50 -1.03
C LYS A 20 -13.74 5.32 -1.50
N ALA A 21 -12.93 6.37 -1.42
CA ALA A 21 -11.53 6.30 -1.80
C ALA A 21 -10.73 5.36 -0.89
N GLU A 22 -10.97 5.41 0.43
CA GLU A 22 -10.34 4.51 1.39
C GLU A 22 -10.80 3.06 1.21
N GLU A 23 -12.10 2.82 0.94
CA GLU A 23 -12.62 1.47 0.62
C GLU A 23 -11.98 0.87 -0.64
N SER A 24 -11.80 1.69 -1.68
CA SER A 24 -11.12 1.29 -2.92
C SER A 24 -9.66 0.93 -2.67
N LYS A 25 -8.94 1.76 -1.90
CA LYS A 25 -7.57 1.50 -1.46
C LYS A 25 -7.48 0.20 -0.64
N LEU A 26 -8.40 0.02 0.31
CA LEU A 26 -8.46 -1.18 1.14
C LEU A 26 -8.72 -2.43 0.30
N SER A 27 -9.58 -2.35 -0.71
CA SER A 27 -9.82 -3.44 -1.66
C SER A 27 -8.56 -3.82 -2.43
N ALA A 28 -7.80 -2.83 -2.92
CA ALA A 28 -6.53 -3.06 -3.59
C ALA A 28 -5.52 -3.76 -2.66
N ILE A 29 -5.38 -3.29 -1.41
CA ILE A 29 -4.50 -3.90 -0.40
C ILE A 29 -4.92 -5.35 -0.10
N LYS A 30 -6.22 -5.62 0.04
CA LYS A 30 -6.74 -6.99 0.24
C LYS A 30 -6.39 -7.91 -0.93
N SER A 31 -6.49 -7.42 -2.17
CA SER A 31 -6.11 -8.21 -3.35
C SER A 31 -4.61 -8.56 -3.35
N TRP A 32 -3.76 -7.60 -2.95
CA TRP A 32 -2.32 -7.79 -2.78
C TRP A 32 -2.02 -8.83 -1.69
N ALA A 33 -2.67 -8.72 -0.52
CA ALA A 33 -2.52 -9.68 0.56
C ALA A 33 -2.88 -11.11 0.11
N ASN A 34 -3.98 -11.27 -0.64
CA ASN A 34 -4.37 -12.57 -1.19
C ASN A 34 -3.32 -13.12 -2.17
N LYS A 35 -2.82 -12.29 -3.10
CA LYS A 35 -1.75 -12.67 -4.03
C LYS A 35 -0.50 -13.13 -3.26
N LEU A 36 -0.04 -12.34 -2.30
CA LEU A 36 1.13 -12.66 -1.48
C LEU A 36 0.92 -13.95 -0.68
N HIS A 37 -0.25 -14.14 -0.09
CA HIS A 37 -0.57 -15.35 0.66
C HIS A 37 -0.49 -16.61 -0.21
N THR A 38 -1.04 -16.57 -1.43
CA THR A 38 -0.94 -17.71 -2.36
C THR A 38 0.51 -18.01 -2.75
N LEU A 39 1.30 -16.96 -3.02
CA LEU A 39 2.70 -17.09 -3.39
C LEU A 39 3.56 -17.63 -2.23
N THR A 40 3.32 -17.15 -1.02
CA THR A 40 4.01 -17.64 0.18
C THR A 40 3.70 -19.11 0.41
N ARG A 41 2.43 -19.52 0.29
CA ARG A 41 2.02 -20.92 0.44
C ARG A 41 2.72 -21.85 -0.56
N LEU A 42 2.89 -21.42 -1.80
CA LEU A 42 3.64 -22.19 -2.81
C LEU A 42 5.11 -22.34 -2.41
N SER A 43 5.76 -21.24 -2.00
CA SER A 43 7.17 -21.30 -1.58
C SER A 43 7.42 -22.02 -0.26
N THR A 44 6.45 -22.06 0.67
CA THR A 44 6.61 -22.75 1.96
C THR A 44 6.27 -24.23 1.89
N SER A 45 5.57 -24.69 0.84
CA SER A 45 5.23 -26.10 0.67
C SER A 45 6.43 -26.98 0.32
N ASP A 46 7.38 -26.45 -0.47
CA ASP A 46 8.66 -27.10 -0.79
C ASP A 46 9.73 -26.01 -1.05
N PRO A 47 10.38 -25.50 0.00
CA PRO A 47 11.31 -24.38 -0.12
C PRO A 47 12.54 -24.71 -0.96
N GLU A 48 13.11 -25.91 -0.79
CA GLU A 48 14.32 -26.32 -1.49
C GLU A 48 14.05 -26.57 -2.97
N GLY A 49 12.97 -27.27 -3.32
CA GLY A 49 12.57 -27.47 -4.72
C GLY A 49 12.10 -26.18 -5.40
N TYR A 50 11.43 -25.28 -4.67
CA TYR A 50 11.04 -23.98 -5.19
C TYR A 50 12.25 -23.09 -5.51
N LEU A 51 13.27 -23.06 -4.64
CA LEU A 51 14.48 -22.26 -4.83
C LEU A 51 15.49 -22.89 -5.80
N ALA A 52 15.48 -24.22 -5.97
CA ALA A 52 16.29 -24.90 -6.98
C ALA A 52 15.96 -24.45 -8.42
N HIS A 53 14.75 -23.92 -8.64
CA HIS A 53 14.36 -23.37 -9.93
C HIS A 53 14.78 -21.88 -10.04
N PRO A 54 15.71 -21.51 -10.93
CA PRO A 54 16.30 -20.15 -10.97
C PRO A 54 15.26 -19.05 -11.24
N VAL A 55 14.22 -19.34 -12.03
CA VAL A 55 13.11 -18.39 -12.26
C VAL A 55 12.30 -18.12 -10.99
N ASN A 56 12.09 -19.11 -10.13
CA ASN A 56 11.29 -18.97 -8.91
C ASN A 56 12.08 -18.24 -7.82
N ALA A 57 13.37 -18.53 -7.70
CA ALA A 57 14.29 -17.78 -6.86
C ALA A 57 14.37 -16.29 -7.29
N TYR A 58 14.49 -16.02 -8.60
CA TYR A 58 14.46 -14.65 -9.12
C TYR A 58 13.13 -13.95 -8.83
N LYS A 59 11.99 -14.62 -9.04
CA LYS A 59 10.66 -14.08 -8.71
C LYS A 59 10.51 -13.77 -7.23
N LEU A 60 11.07 -14.60 -6.34
CA LEU A 60 11.08 -14.33 -4.90
C LEU A 60 11.91 -13.10 -4.56
N MET A 61 13.15 -13.00 -5.08
CA MET A 61 13.98 -11.82 -4.88
C MET A 61 13.32 -10.55 -5.42
N LYS A 62 12.75 -10.61 -6.63
CA LYS A 62 12.02 -9.48 -7.21
C LYS A 62 10.86 -9.07 -6.30
N ARG A 63 10.07 -10.03 -5.82
CA ARG A 63 8.96 -9.75 -4.90
C ARG A 63 9.44 -9.01 -3.66
N LEU A 64 10.49 -9.52 -3.01
CA LEU A 64 11.11 -8.92 -1.82
C LEU A 64 11.66 -7.51 -2.07
N ASN A 65 12.28 -7.27 -3.22
CA ASN A 65 12.96 -6.01 -3.52
C ASN A 65 12.07 -4.94 -4.14
N THR A 66 11.04 -5.30 -4.91
CA THR A 66 10.24 -4.32 -5.69
C THR A 66 8.77 -4.36 -5.32
N GLU A 67 8.15 -5.54 -5.28
CA GLU A 67 6.69 -5.64 -5.09
C GLU A 67 6.26 -5.20 -3.68
N TRP A 68 7.08 -5.44 -2.65
CA TRP A 68 6.81 -4.92 -1.30
C TRP A 68 6.93 -3.39 -1.21
N SER A 69 7.86 -2.78 -1.95
CA SER A 69 7.99 -1.31 -2.00
C SER A 69 6.83 -0.65 -2.74
N GLU A 70 6.29 -1.30 -3.77
CA GLU A 70 5.06 -0.86 -4.45
C GLU A 70 3.87 -0.92 -3.48
N LEU A 71 3.73 -2.00 -2.71
CA LEU A 71 2.68 -2.12 -1.69
C LEU A 71 2.83 -1.07 -0.58
N GLU A 72 4.05 -0.82 -0.10
CA GLU A 72 4.32 0.24 0.89
C GLU A 72 3.87 1.61 0.35
N THR A 73 4.17 1.91 -0.91
CA THR A 73 3.75 3.16 -1.56
C THR A 73 2.22 3.26 -1.62
N LEU A 74 1.53 2.19 -1.98
CA LEU A 74 0.06 2.13 -2.00
C LEU A 74 -0.55 2.36 -0.61
N VAL A 75 0.02 1.77 0.44
CA VAL A 75 -0.45 1.90 1.82
C VAL A 75 -0.22 3.32 2.34
N LEU A 76 0.93 3.94 2.03
CA LEU A 76 1.27 5.30 2.44
C LEU A 76 0.54 6.39 1.66
N GLN A 77 -0.06 6.06 0.51
CA GLN A 77 -0.80 7.02 -0.31
C GLN A 77 -2.06 7.48 0.44
N ASN A 78 -2.17 8.79 0.70
CA ASN A 78 -3.37 9.36 1.32
C ASN A 78 -4.43 9.61 0.24
N PRO A 79 -5.69 9.14 0.41
CA PRO A 79 -6.74 9.41 -0.58
C PRO A 79 -7.09 10.90 -0.69
N SER A 80 -6.81 11.69 0.36
CA SER A 80 -7.07 13.13 0.39
C SER A 80 -5.98 13.98 -0.29
N GLU A 81 -4.88 13.38 -0.77
CA GLU A 81 -3.78 14.13 -1.39
C GLU A 81 -4.10 14.60 -2.83
N GLY A 82 -5.27 14.21 -3.36
CA GLY A 82 -5.77 14.57 -4.69
C GLY A 82 -6.34 15.99 -4.83
N GLU A 83 -6.63 16.69 -3.74
CA GLU A 83 -7.19 18.06 -3.78
C GLU A 83 -6.45 18.98 -2.80
N GLY A 84 -5.42 19.69 -3.28
CA GLY A 84 -4.82 20.82 -2.55
C GLY A 84 -3.37 20.69 -2.08
N GLY A 85 -2.56 19.81 -2.69
CA GLY A 85 -1.19 19.53 -2.24
C GLY A 85 -0.06 19.90 -3.20
N LYS A 86 -0.15 20.97 -4.00
CA LYS A 86 1.04 21.49 -4.69
C LYS A 86 1.99 22.13 -3.67
N GLY A 87 2.94 21.34 -3.19
CA GLY A 87 4.12 21.84 -2.50
C GLY A 87 4.42 21.13 -1.19
N ARG A 88 5.27 20.11 -1.25
CA ARG A 88 6.35 19.90 -0.27
C ARG A 88 7.34 18.89 -0.80
N GLU A 89 8.28 19.40 -1.56
CA GLU A 89 9.54 18.74 -1.80
C GLU A 89 10.41 18.79 -0.52
N ARG A 90 11.01 17.64 -0.19
CA ARG A 90 12.07 17.37 0.80
C ARG A 90 11.73 17.46 2.29
N ARG A 91 11.55 16.27 2.88
CA ARG A 91 12.26 15.86 4.10
C ARG A 91 12.63 14.37 4.01
N LYS A 92 13.79 14.11 3.41
CA LYS A 92 14.53 12.84 3.54
C LYS A 92 15.44 12.94 4.77
N GLU A 93 14.87 13.09 5.95
CA GLU A 93 15.63 13.08 7.21
C GLU A 93 14.67 12.49 8.26
N GLY A 94 14.96 11.27 8.71
CA GLY A 94 14.05 10.52 9.59
C GLY A 94 13.65 9.13 9.10
N ARG A 95 14.30 8.58 8.06
CA ARG A 95 14.20 7.14 7.73
C ARG A 95 15.11 6.31 8.66
N LYS A 96 14.89 6.47 9.96
CA LYS A 96 15.28 5.53 11.01
C LYS A 96 13.99 5.40 11.81
N GLU A 97 13.10 4.46 11.49
CA GLU A 97 12.96 3.28 12.33
C GLU A 97 11.80 2.42 11.80
N TRP A 98 11.92 1.92 10.57
CA TRP A 98 11.15 0.74 10.12
C TRP A 98 12.09 -0.13 9.28
N SER A 99 13.21 -0.51 9.88
CA SER A 99 14.15 -1.42 9.24
C SER A 99 13.67 -2.85 9.50
N TRP A 100 12.97 -3.44 8.54
CA TRP A 100 12.63 -4.87 8.50
C TRP A 100 13.86 -5.78 8.33
N THR A 101 15.08 -5.28 8.55
CA THR A 101 16.33 -6.06 8.68
C THR A 101 16.37 -6.97 9.93
N ARG A 102 15.22 -7.34 10.51
CA ARG A 102 15.13 -8.32 11.60
C ARG A 102 14.40 -9.61 11.18
N VAL A 103 13.95 -9.72 9.93
CA VAL A 103 13.27 -10.93 9.41
C VAL A 103 13.90 -11.41 8.08
N VAL A 104 15.20 -11.13 7.90
CA VAL A 104 16.10 -11.86 6.98
C VAL A 104 17.36 -12.18 7.74
#